data_AF-A0A957ELP6-F1
#
_entry.id   AF-A0A957ELP6-F1
#
_cell.length_a   1.000
_cell.length_b   1.000
_cell.length_c   1.000
_cell.angle_alpha   90.00
_cell.angle_beta   90.00
_cell.angle_gamma   90.00
#
_symmetry.space_group_name_H-M   'P 1'
#
loop_
_entity.id
_entity.type
_entity.pdbx_description
1 polymer ?
#
loop_
_entity_poly.entity_id
_entity_poly.type
_entity_poly.pdbx_seq_one_letter_code
_entity_poly.pdbx_strand_id
1 'polypeptide(L)'
;MSDETELDNQQTKIAQRRQMAVDALLESSHLRDALTDEQAAVLLDWGMAQMEAGAAATAVLSDAEADAAMEKWITAVFAVMKGVNRLTPKLAVLDQEEAEYQMDKLLTNLQQLIPSVPTNLALELLLPARNQLDNSETFRRLMAMIVPPAPPTKSIDVASEALIPSPLTPASLEEEE
;
A
#
# COMPACT_ATOMS: atom_id res chain seq x y z
N MET A 1 -36.30 -8.84 -6.27
CA MET A 1 -36.11 -8.94 -4.82
C MET A 1 -35.00 -9.90 -4.41
N SER A 2 -34.54 -10.82 -5.27
CA SER A 2 -33.43 -11.74 -4.94
C SER A 2 -32.03 -11.11 -5.08
N ASP A 3 -31.81 -10.20 -6.03
CA ASP A 3 -30.47 -9.61 -6.28
C ASP A 3 -29.96 -8.67 -5.18
N GLU A 4 -30.85 -7.95 -4.50
CA GLU A 4 -30.45 -6.94 -3.49
C GLU A 4 -29.92 -7.60 -2.20
N THR A 5 -30.53 -8.73 -1.81
CA THR A 5 -30.13 -9.50 -0.62
C THR A 5 -28.78 -10.21 -0.82
N GLU A 6 -28.45 -10.60 -2.06
CA GLU A 6 -27.22 -11.32 -2.38
C GLU A 6 -26.00 -10.40 -2.39
N LEU A 7 -26.16 -9.17 -2.93
CA LEU A 7 -25.13 -8.14 -2.92
C LEU A 7 -24.79 -7.67 -1.50
N ASP A 8 -25.80 -7.46 -0.64
CA ASP A 8 -25.59 -7.06 0.77
C ASP A 8 -24.84 -8.14 1.57
N ASN A 9 -25.15 -9.41 1.32
CA ASN A 9 -24.48 -10.53 1.97
C ASN A 9 -23.01 -10.64 1.53
N GLN A 10 -22.73 -10.44 0.23
CA GLN A 10 -21.38 -10.46 -0.30
C GLN A 10 -20.50 -9.32 0.24
N GLN A 11 -21.05 -8.11 0.33
CA GLN A 11 -20.35 -6.96 0.93
C GLN A 11 -20.04 -7.20 2.42
N THR A 12 -20.99 -7.78 3.16
CA THR A 12 -20.80 -8.12 4.57
C THR A 12 -19.64 -9.11 4.75
N LYS A 13 -19.55 -10.13 3.89
CA LYS A 13 -18.45 -11.11 3.94
C LYS A 13 -17.09 -10.51 3.60
N ILE A 14 -17.01 -9.65 2.60
CA ILE A 14 -15.78 -8.92 2.26
C ILE A 14 -15.33 -8.07 3.45
N ALA A 15 -16.26 -7.34 4.07
CA ALA A 15 -15.97 -6.52 5.26
C ALA A 15 -15.47 -7.37 6.44
N GLN A 16 -16.05 -8.56 6.65
CA GLN A 16 -15.61 -9.48 7.69
C GLN A 16 -14.20 -10.01 7.44
N ARG A 17 -13.89 -10.44 6.20
CA ARG A 17 -12.54 -10.90 5.84
C ARG A 17 -11.50 -9.80 6.00
N ARG A 18 -11.82 -8.57 5.59
CA ARG A 18 -10.98 -7.39 5.82
C ARG A 18 -10.70 -7.21 7.31
N GLN A 19 -11.73 -7.21 8.15
CA GLN A 19 -11.57 -7.00 9.59
C GLN A 19 -10.67 -8.07 10.21
N MET A 20 -10.92 -9.35 9.91
CA MET A 20 -10.11 -10.46 10.43
C MET A 20 -8.64 -10.35 10.01
N ALA A 21 -8.38 -9.96 8.76
CA ALA A 21 -7.02 -9.78 8.26
C ALA A 21 -6.28 -8.61 8.95
N VAL A 22 -6.99 -7.51 9.20
CA VAL A 22 -6.46 -6.35 9.94
C VAL A 22 -6.21 -6.69 11.40
N ASP A 23 -7.13 -7.38 12.07
CA ASP A 23 -6.97 -7.77 13.47
C ASP A 23 -5.74 -8.69 13.64
N ALA A 24 -5.60 -9.71 12.79
CA ALA A 24 -4.44 -10.60 12.80
C ALA A 24 -3.11 -9.85 12.61
N LEU A 25 -3.12 -8.81 11.78
CA LEU A 25 -1.97 -7.95 11.54
C LEU A 25 -1.63 -7.12 12.79
N LEU A 26 -2.63 -6.53 13.44
CA LEU A 26 -2.46 -5.70 14.63
C LEU A 26 -1.94 -6.50 15.83
N GLU A 27 -2.41 -7.73 16.00
CA GLU A 27 -1.97 -8.65 17.05
C GLU A 27 -0.50 -9.11 16.87
N SER A 28 0.04 -9.00 15.66
CA SER A 28 1.37 -9.50 15.30
C SER A 28 2.47 -8.46 15.56
N SER A 29 2.69 -8.08 16.82
CA SER A 29 3.70 -7.08 17.23
C SER A 29 5.13 -7.39 16.78
N HIS A 30 5.50 -8.68 16.73
CA HIS A 30 6.81 -9.17 16.28
C HIS A 30 7.13 -8.85 14.81
N LEU A 31 6.16 -8.39 14.01
CA LEU A 31 6.40 -7.90 12.65
C LEU A 31 7.05 -6.51 12.62
N ARG A 32 7.18 -5.84 13.77
CA ARG A 32 7.60 -4.44 13.88
C ARG A 32 8.56 -4.19 15.05
N ASP A 33 8.99 -5.24 15.74
CA ASP A 33 9.74 -5.16 17.00
C ASP A 33 11.16 -4.58 16.89
N ALA A 34 11.73 -4.55 15.68
CA ALA A 34 13.06 -4.02 15.41
C ALA A 34 13.02 -2.63 14.74
N LEU A 35 11.83 -2.04 14.60
CA LEU A 35 11.61 -0.74 14.00
C LEU A 35 11.36 0.32 15.08
N THR A 36 11.62 1.58 14.73
CA THR A 36 11.11 2.71 15.52
C THR A 36 9.59 2.81 15.39
N ASP A 37 8.92 3.48 16.33
CA ASP A 37 7.46 3.66 16.30
C ASP A 37 6.96 4.27 14.98
N GLU A 38 7.68 5.25 14.45
CA GLU A 38 7.35 5.90 13.16
C GLU A 38 7.46 4.91 11.98
N GLN A 39 8.56 4.15 11.92
CA GLN A 39 8.76 3.13 10.88
C GLN A 39 7.72 2.00 10.99
N ALA A 40 7.41 1.58 12.22
CA ALA A 40 6.40 0.57 12.51
C ALA A 40 5.00 1.03 12.08
N ALA A 41 4.67 2.31 12.27
CA ALA A 41 3.40 2.89 11.80
C ALA A 41 3.32 2.88 10.27
N VAL A 42 4.35 3.35 9.57
CA VAL A 42 4.39 3.36 8.09
C VAL A 42 4.27 1.94 7.52
N LEU A 43 4.97 0.97 8.10
CA LEU A 43 4.90 -0.43 7.65
C LEU A 43 3.53 -1.04 7.94
N LEU A 44 2.89 -0.67 9.05
CA LEU A 44 1.54 -1.11 9.40
C LEU A 44 0.51 -0.55 8.42
N ASP A 45 0.58 0.73 8.10
CA ASP A 45 -0.32 1.38 7.13
C ASP A 45 -0.25 0.70 5.77
N TRP A 46 0.97 0.37 5.31
CA TRP A 46 1.16 -0.44 4.11
C TRP A 46 0.49 -1.81 4.23
N GLY A 47 0.71 -2.53 5.34
CA GLY A 47 0.13 -3.85 5.57
C GLY A 47 -1.40 -3.82 5.57
N MET A 48 -2.01 -2.83 6.22
CA MET A 48 -3.46 -2.64 6.23
C MET A 48 -3.99 -2.38 4.82
N ALA A 49 -3.36 -1.49 4.05
CA ALA A 49 -3.74 -1.23 2.67
C ALA A 49 -3.67 -2.50 1.80
N GLN A 50 -2.68 -3.37 2.02
CA GLN A 50 -2.61 -4.65 1.32
C GLN A 50 -3.73 -5.61 1.74
N MET A 51 -4.10 -5.67 3.03
CA MET A 51 -5.22 -6.50 3.47
C MET A 51 -6.55 -6.05 2.86
N GLU A 52 -6.76 -4.74 2.74
CA GLU A 52 -7.95 -4.18 2.07
C GLU A 52 -7.98 -4.54 0.59
N ALA A 53 -6.86 -4.39 -0.11
CA ALA A 53 -6.73 -4.77 -1.52
C ALA A 53 -6.97 -6.28 -1.73
N GLY A 54 -6.43 -7.13 -0.85
CA GLY A 54 -6.65 -8.57 -0.89
C GLY A 54 -8.13 -8.93 -0.69
N ALA A 55 -8.78 -8.35 0.32
CA ALA A 55 -10.20 -8.58 0.57
C ALA A 55 -11.06 -8.16 -0.63
N ALA A 56 -10.78 -7.00 -1.22
CA ALA A 56 -11.46 -6.53 -2.43
C ALA A 56 -11.24 -7.48 -3.63
N ALA A 57 -10.03 -8.02 -3.80
CA ALA A 57 -9.72 -8.97 -4.87
C ALA A 57 -10.51 -10.29 -4.75
N THR A 58 -10.94 -10.67 -3.55
CA THR A 58 -11.76 -11.88 -3.34
C THR A 58 -13.24 -11.68 -3.61
N ALA A 59 -13.68 -10.48 -3.97
CA ALA A 59 -15.09 -10.16 -4.11
C ALA A 59 -15.83 -11.12 -5.05
N VAL A 60 -15.22 -11.52 -6.16
CA VAL A 60 -15.85 -12.36 -7.19
C VAL A 60 -15.71 -13.87 -6.95
N LEU A 61 -15.07 -14.28 -5.86
CA LEU A 61 -14.77 -15.68 -5.56
C LEU A 61 -15.88 -16.32 -4.72
N SER A 62 -16.03 -17.63 -4.81
CA SER A 62 -16.85 -18.38 -3.85
C SER A 62 -16.23 -18.29 -2.45
N ASP A 63 -17.01 -18.55 -1.39
CA ASP A 63 -16.51 -18.40 -0.01
C ASP A 63 -15.25 -19.23 0.26
N ALA A 64 -15.23 -20.49 -0.18
CA ALA A 64 -14.08 -21.37 0.04
C ALA A 64 -12.83 -20.90 -0.73
N GLU A 65 -13.00 -20.37 -1.94
CA GLU A 65 -11.90 -19.83 -2.74
C GLU A 65 -11.40 -18.49 -2.19
N ALA A 66 -12.32 -17.64 -1.73
CA ALA A 66 -12.01 -16.36 -1.10
C ALA A 66 -11.21 -16.56 0.20
N ASP A 67 -11.62 -17.51 1.05
CA ASP A 67 -10.93 -17.78 2.30
C ASP A 67 -9.51 -18.33 2.04
N ALA A 68 -9.37 -19.26 1.09
CA ALA A 68 -8.06 -19.79 0.69
C ALA A 68 -7.18 -18.72 0.02
N ALA A 69 -7.75 -17.80 -0.74
CA ALA A 69 -7.04 -16.68 -1.33
C ALA A 69 -6.56 -15.69 -0.26
N MET A 70 -7.41 -15.36 0.72
CA MET A 70 -7.07 -14.49 1.84
C MET A 70 -5.96 -15.07 2.71
N GLU A 71 -5.99 -16.37 3.01
CA GLU A 71 -4.92 -17.02 3.79
C GLU A 71 -3.55 -16.87 3.12
N LYS A 72 -3.49 -17.10 1.80
CA LYS A 72 -2.27 -16.89 1.00
C LYS A 72 -1.85 -15.42 1.00
N TRP A 73 -2.80 -14.51 0.84
CA TRP A 73 -2.56 -13.07 0.83
C TRP A 73 -1.96 -12.59 2.16
N ILE A 74 -2.60 -12.96 3.28
CA ILE A 74 -2.14 -12.62 4.64
C ILE A 74 -0.72 -13.15 4.86
N THR A 75 -0.47 -14.41 4.47
CA THR A 75 0.86 -15.03 4.59
C THR A 75 1.92 -14.24 3.83
N ALA A 76 1.62 -13.81 2.60
CA ALA A 76 2.55 -13.03 1.78
C ALA A 76 2.81 -11.63 2.37
N VAL A 77 1.77 -10.93 2.84
CA VAL A 77 1.91 -9.63 3.53
C VAL A 77 2.81 -9.77 4.76
N PHE A 78 2.57 -10.78 5.60
CA PHE A 78 3.37 -11.02 6.81
C PHE A 78 4.82 -11.34 6.47
N ALA A 79 5.06 -12.12 5.41
CA ALA A 79 6.40 -12.47 4.96
C ALA A 79 7.19 -11.23 4.49
N VAL A 80 6.54 -10.30 3.78
CA VAL A 80 7.14 -9.02 3.37
C VAL A 80 7.46 -8.15 4.58
N MET A 81 6.49 -7.94 5.49
CA MET A 81 6.71 -7.13 6.69
C MET A 81 7.84 -7.67 7.57
N LYS A 82 7.86 -9.00 7.77
CA LYS A 82 8.95 -9.67 8.50
C LYS A 82 10.29 -9.49 7.81
N GLY A 83 10.31 -9.49 6.48
CA GLY A 83 11.49 -9.19 5.69
C GLY A 83 12.00 -7.77 5.96
N VAL A 84 11.13 -6.76 5.89
CA VAL A 84 11.46 -5.34 6.17
C VAL A 84 11.96 -5.16 7.61
N ASN A 85 11.22 -5.66 8.59
CA ASN A 85 11.59 -5.59 10.02
C ASN A 85 12.96 -6.21 10.30
N ARG A 86 13.25 -7.36 9.68
CA ARG A 86 14.51 -8.06 9.87
C ARG A 86 15.68 -7.38 9.15
N LEU A 87 15.47 -6.88 7.93
CA LEU A 87 16.52 -6.31 7.10
C LEU A 87 16.92 -4.91 7.56
N THR A 88 15.96 -4.09 8.00
CA THR A 88 16.19 -2.70 8.42
C THR A 88 17.39 -2.53 9.36
N PRO A 89 17.52 -3.27 10.47
CA PRO A 89 18.65 -3.13 11.40
C PRO A 89 19.91 -3.92 11.02
N LYS A 90 19.82 -4.85 10.06
CA LYS A 90 20.89 -5.84 9.81
C LYS A 90 21.59 -5.65 8.48
N LEU A 91 20.94 -5.06 7.49
CA LEU A 91 21.41 -5.09 6.11
C LEU A 91 22.82 -4.54 5.93
N ALA A 92 23.18 -3.45 6.63
CA ALA A 92 24.50 -2.85 6.59
C ALA A 92 25.63 -3.73 7.13
N VAL A 93 25.31 -4.74 7.95
CA VAL A 93 26.28 -5.63 8.61
C VAL A 93 26.27 -7.05 8.08
N LEU A 94 25.33 -7.39 7.19
CA LEU A 94 25.33 -8.68 6.50
C LEU A 94 26.50 -8.76 5.51
N ASP A 95 27.06 -9.94 5.35
CA ASP A 95 27.94 -10.23 4.23
C ASP A 95 27.17 -10.20 2.89
N GLN A 96 27.90 -10.24 1.76
CA GLN A 96 27.30 -10.04 0.44
C GLN A 96 26.28 -11.11 0.10
N GLU A 97 26.64 -12.37 0.32
CA GLU A 97 25.83 -13.52 -0.04
C GLU A 97 24.55 -13.56 0.81
N GLU A 98 24.68 -13.31 2.11
CA GLU A 98 23.53 -13.27 3.01
C GLU A 98 22.61 -12.08 2.70
N ALA A 99 23.16 -10.90 2.40
CA ALA A 99 22.36 -9.75 2.01
C ALA A 99 21.57 -9.99 0.72
N GLU A 100 22.21 -10.60 -0.29
CA GLU A 100 21.58 -11.02 -1.54
C GLU A 100 20.46 -12.02 -1.28
N TYR A 101 20.74 -13.08 -0.52
CA TYR A 101 19.76 -14.11 -0.19
C TYR A 101 18.54 -13.53 0.54
N GLN A 102 18.75 -12.66 1.53
CA GLN A 102 17.64 -12.10 2.29
C GLN A 102 16.84 -11.08 1.47
N MET A 103 17.47 -10.35 0.56
CA MET A 103 16.79 -9.45 -0.36
C MET A 103 15.99 -10.22 -1.41
N ASP A 104 16.57 -11.26 -2.01
CA ASP A 104 15.87 -12.16 -2.95
C ASP A 104 14.63 -12.79 -2.30
N LYS A 105 14.75 -13.22 -1.04
CA LYS A 105 13.62 -13.73 -0.27
C LYS A 105 12.53 -12.68 -0.06
N LEU A 106 12.88 -11.44 0.30
CA LEU A 106 11.91 -10.34 0.43
C LEU A 106 11.18 -10.09 -0.90
N LEU A 107 11.95 -10.02 -1.98
CA LEU A 107 11.46 -9.75 -3.32
C LEU A 107 10.56 -10.88 -3.85
N THR A 108 10.91 -12.13 -3.61
CA THR A 108 10.08 -13.30 -3.94
C THR A 108 8.74 -13.25 -3.22
N ASN A 109 8.72 -12.86 -1.94
CA ASN A 109 7.47 -12.70 -1.20
C ASN A 109 6.64 -11.53 -1.75
N LEU A 110 7.29 -10.43 -2.12
CA LEU A 110 6.62 -9.27 -2.71
C LEU A 110 6.02 -9.59 -4.09
N GLN A 111 6.68 -10.39 -4.92
CA GLN A 111 6.16 -10.84 -6.21
C GLN A 111 4.85 -11.64 -6.10
N GLN A 112 4.61 -12.31 -4.95
CA GLN A 112 3.34 -12.99 -4.70
C GLN A 112 2.17 -12.00 -4.55
N LEU A 113 2.44 -10.78 -4.10
CA LEU A 113 1.45 -9.71 -3.96
C LEU A 113 1.37 -8.85 -5.23
N ILE A 114 2.52 -8.54 -5.82
CA ILE A 114 2.66 -7.62 -6.95
C ILE A 114 3.55 -8.28 -8.02
N PRO A 115 2.97 -8.99 -9.00
CA PRO A 115 3.74 -9.75 -10.01
C PRO A 115 4.64 -8.89 -10.91
N SER A 116 4.42 -7.57 -10.95
CA SER A 116 5.11 -6.63 -11.84
C SER A 116 6.32 -5.91 -11.22
N VAL A 117 6.75 -6.29 -10.02
CA VAL A 117 7.88 -5.61 -9.36
C VAL A 117 9.20 -5.94 -10.07
N PRO A 118 9.95 -4.93 -10.56
CA PRO A 118 11.26 -5.15 -11.17
C PRO A 118 12.30 -5.50 -10.09
N THR A 119 12.55 -6.78 -9.88
CA THR A 119 13.44 -7.32 -8.83
C THR A 119 14.92 -7.01 -9.04
N ASN A 120 15.36 -6.87 -10.29
CA ASN A 120 16.78 -6.65 -10.59
C ASN A 120 17.23 -5.23 -10.19
N LEU A 121 16.36 -4.23 -10.35
CA LEU A 121 16.68 -2.83 -10.07
C LEU A 121 16.90 -2.57 -8.56
N ALA A 122 16.15 -3.29 -7.73
CA ALA A 122 16.23 -3.24 -6.26
C ALA A 122 17.60 -3.69 -5.73
N LEU A 123 18.07 -4.83 -6.24
CA LEU A 123 19.36 -5.42 -5.84
C LEU A 123 20.53 -4.53 -6.28
N GLU A 124 20.48 -4.00 -7.50
CA GLU A 124 21.54 -3.17 -8.08
C GLU A 124 21.72 -1.81 -7.39
N LEU A 125 20.64 -1.21 -6.87
CA LEU A 125 20.69 0.12 -6.25
C LEU A 125 20.98 0.09 -4.75
N LEU A 126 20.64 -1.00 -4.06
CA LEU A 126 20.63 -1.04 -2.61
C LEU A 126 21.85 -1.79 -2.07
N LEU A 127 22.24 -2.91 -2.67
CA LEU A 127 23.37 -3.72 -2.18
C LEU A 127 24.74 -3.02 -2.27
N PRO A 128 25.10 -2.28 -3.34
CA PRO A 128 26.41 -1.64 -3.42
C PRO A 128 26.62 -0.54 -2.37
N ALA A 129 25.54 0.12 -1.95
CA ALA A 129 25.58 1.21 -0.99
C ALA A 129 25.33 0.77 0.47
N ARG A 130 25.00 -0.50 0.71
CA ARG A 130 24.40 -0.94 1.98
C ARG A 130 25.23 -0.62 3.23
N ASN A 131 26.56 -0.70 3.13
CA ASN A 131 27.46 -0.48 4.27
C ASN A 131 27.53 1.00 4.69
N GLN A 132 26.95 1.90 3.90
CA GLN A 132 26.88 3.34 4.16
C GLN A 132 25.48 3.78 4.61
N LEU A 133 24.50 2.88 4.61
CA LEU A 133 23.13 3.19 4.99
C LEU A 133 22.97 2.99 6.50
N ASP A 134 22.34 3.96 7.15
CA ASP A 134 21.80 3.75 8.48
C ASP A 134 20.45 3.01 8.42
N ASN A 135 19.88 2.69 9.58
CA ASN A 135 18.61 1.99 9.66
C ASN A 135 17.45 2.79 9.04
N SER A 136 17.46 4.12 9.19
CA SER A 136 16.40 4.99 8.67
C SER A 136 16.39 5.01 7.15
N GLU A 137 17.57 5.16 6.55
CA GLU A 137 17.79 5.14 5.13
C GLU A 137 17.54 3.75 4.52
N THR A 138 17.96 2.69 5.22
CA THR A 138 17.66 1.31 4.84
C THR A 138 16.15 1.09 4.78
N PHE A 139 15.43 1.44 5.85
CA PHE A 139 13.97 1.34 5.89
C PHE A 139 13.32 2.13 4.75
N ARG A 140 13.72 3.39 4.55
CA ARG A 140 13.19 4.26 3.50
C ARG A 140 13.35 3.63 2.11
N ARG A 141 14.51 3.04 1.82
CA ARG A 141 14.76 2.34 0.55
C ARG A 141 13.96 1.05 0.43
N LEU A 142 13.85 0.26 1.49
CA LEU A 142 12.99 -0.93 1.53
C LEU A 142 11.52 -0.55 1.24
N MET A 143 11.01 0.50 1.88
CA MET A 143 9.64 0.98 1.66
C MET A 143 9.42 1.48 0.23
N ALA A 144 10.38 2.20 -0.35
CA ALA A 144 10.31 2.67 -1.73
C ALA A 144 10.24 1.54 -2.77
N MET A 145 10.63 0.32 -2.40
CA MET A 145 10.50 -0.86 -3.26
C MET A 145 9.15 -1.55 -3.15
N ILE A 146 8.56 -1.58 -1.95
CA ILE A 146 7.27 -2.27 -1.71
C ILE A 146 6.05 -1.37 -1.95
N VAL A 147 6.25 -0.04 -1.94
CA VAL A 147 5.25 0.95 -2.31
C VAL A 147 5.56 1.39 -3.75
N PRO A 148 4.83 0.90 -4.78
CA PRO A 148 4.97 1.49 -6.10
C PRO A 148 4.66 2.98 -6.00
N PRO A 149 5.42 3.87 -6.66
CA PRO A 149 5.07 5.29 -6.69
C PRO A 149 3.65 5.40 -7.23
N ALA A 150 2.77 6.04 -6.46
CA ALA A 150 1.42 6.32 -6.92
C ALA A 150 1.53 6.96 -8.33
N PRO A 151 0.69 6.57 -9.31
CA PRO A 151 0.62 7.32 -10.55
C PRO A 151 0.40 8.80 -10.17
N PRO A 152 1.03 9.77 -10.85
CA PRO A 152 0.82 11.17 -10.54
C PRO A 152 -0.68 11.40 -10.59
N THR A 153 -1.28 11.66 -9.44
CA THR A 153 -2.63 12.18 -9.34
C THR A 153 -2.56 13.48 -10.12
N LYS A 154 -3.06 13.47 -11.36
CA LYS A 154 -3.47 14.71 -12.00
C LYS A 154 -4.43 15.33 -11.00
N SER A 155 -3.95 16.36 -10.31
CA SER A 155 -4.80 17.28 -9.58
C SER A 155 -5.90 17.67 -10.55
N ILE A 156 -7.08 17.08 -10.37
CA ILE A 156 -8.28 17.63 -10.96
C ILE A 156 -8.48 18.90 -10.15
N ASP A 157 -8.02 19.99 -10.75
CA ASP A 157 -8.30 21.35 -10.35
C ASP A 157 -9.82 21.53 -10.48
N VAL A 158 -10.56 21.06 -9.48
CA VAL A 158 -11.96 21.43 -9.30
C VAL A 158 -11.93 22.79 -8.60
N ALA A 159 -11.52 23.82 -9.35
CA ALA A 159 -11.78 25.19 -8.98
C ALA A 159 -13.29 25.33 -8.84
N SER A 160 -13.68 25.49 -7.58
CA SER A 160 -15.03 25.72 -7.13
C SER A 160 -15.65 26.92 -7.84
N GLU A 161 -16.80 26.66 -8.44
CA GLU A 161 -17.99 27.50 -8.43
C GLU A 161 -17.92 28.69 -7.45
N ALA A 162 -17.77 29.89 -7.99
CA ALA A 162 -18.41 31.14 -7.53
C ALA A 162 -17.89 32.32 -8.35
N LEU A 163 -18.70 32.84 -9.29
CA LEU A 163 -19.04 34.26 -9.44
C LEU A 163 -19.84 34.43 -10.74
N ILE A 164 -21.16 34.50 -10.58
CA ILE A 164 -22.02 35.16 -11.56
C ILE A 164 -22.16 36.61 -11.06
N PRO A 165 -21.62 37.62 -11.75
CA PRO A 165 -22.18 38.95 -11.67
C PRO A 165 -23.26 39.10 -12.74
N SER A 166 -24.44 39.52 -12.29
CA SER A 166 -25.63 39.84 -13.07
C SER A 166 -25.34 40.80 -14.25
N PRO A 167 -26.11 40.72 -15.36
CA PRO A 167 -25.98 41.66 -16.45
C PRO A 167 -26.60 43.02 -16.05
N LEU A 168 -25.78 44.08 -16.08
CA LEU A 168 -26.28 45.46 -16.04
C LEU A 168 -27.03 45.76 -17.34
N THR A 169 -28.29 46.16 -17.18
CA THR A 169 -29.25 46.62 -18.18
C THR A 169 -28.73 47.85 -18.95
N PRO A 170 -29.07 48.03 -20.24
CA PRO A 170 -28.61 49.16 -21.04
C PRO A 170 -29.41 50.43 -20.70
N ALA A 171 -28.75 51.57 -20.57
CA ALA A 171 -29.38 52.89 -20.63
C ALA A 171 -29.00 53.54 -21.95
N SER A 172 -29.99 53.62 -22.83
CA SER A 172 -29.97 54.42 -24.05
C SER A 172 -30.13 55.91 -23.74
N LEU A 173 -29.45 56.72 -24.57
CA LEU A 173 -29.93 57.94 -25.25
C LEU A 173 -30.39 59.19 -24.46
N GLU A 174 -29.97 60.33 -25.01
CA GLU A 174 -30.64 61.66 -25.03
C GLU A 174 -30.66 62.46 -23.72
N GLU A 175 -30.65 63.78 -23.64
CA GLU A 175 -30.30 64.97 -24.44
C GLU A 175 -30.43 66.16 -23.43
N GLU A 176 -30.05 67.38 -23.82
CA GLU A 176 -30.26 68.68 -23.13
C GLU A 176 -29.34 69.00 -21.92
N GLU A 177 -28.63 70.14 -21.82
CA GLU A 177 -28.75 71.51 -22.38
C GLU A 177 -27.41 72.05 -22.94
#